data_AF-A0A6F8YGA1-F1
#
_entry.id   AF-A0A6F8YGA1-F1
#
_cell.length_a   1.000
_cell.length_b   1.000
_cell.length_c   1.000
_cell.angle_alpha   90.00
_cell.angle_beta   90.00
_cell.angle_gamma   90.00
#
_symmetry.space_group_name_H-M   'P 1'
#
loop_
_entity.id
_entity.type
_entity.pdbx_description
1 polymer ?
#
loop_
_entity_poly.entity_id
_entity_poly.type
_entity_poly.pdbx_seq_one_letter_code
_entity_poly.pdbx_strand_id
1 'polypeptide(L)'
;MNAYLRLTVTDTLGVWVDGNHAFSPLAKVTRTCWYRVPRDWVVDGTLAPGRRDRLVDELYGPGWRDGNPDGSRYVLLEVDEKVLTEREVRSRPWLSDRAGFFVWTRDGAFREVIPAEL
;
A
#
# COMPACT_ATOMS: atom_id res chain seq x y z
N MET A 1 -16.47 0.08 -13.56
CA MET A 1 -15.29 0.93 -13.86
C MET A 1 -14.35 0.85 -12.66
N ASN A 2 -13.03 0.87 -12.86
CA ASN A 2 -12.05 0.74 -11.78
C ASN A 2 -11.38 2.09 -11.49
N ALA A 3 -10.78 2.23 -10.31
CA ALA A 3 -9.86 3.30 -9.98
C ALA A 3 -8.43 2.75 -9.93
N TYR A 4 -7.45 3.61 -10.22
CA TYR A 4 -6.04 3.29 -10.14
C TYR A 4 -5.40 4.23 -9.12
N LEU A 5 -4.53 3.69 -8.29
CA LEU A 5 -3.88 4.45 -7.24
C LEU A 5 -2.39 4.12 -7.15
N ARG A 6 -1.62 5.11 -6.73
CA ARG A 6 -0.24 4.94 -6.26
C ARG A 6 -0.24 5.05 -4.74
N LEU A 7 0.44 4.13 -4.08
CA LEU A 7 0.77 4.23 -2.67
C LEU A 7 2.29 4.18 -2.52
N THR A 8 2.87 5.22 -1.96
CA THR A 8 4.27 5.23 -1.54
C THR A 8 4.29 5.20 -0.02
N VAL A 9 4.94 4.18 0.54
CA VAL A 9 5.04 3.99 1.99
C VAL A 9 6.50 4.07 2.39
N THR A 10 6.79 4.88 3.40
CA THR A 10 8.07 4.86 4.10
C THR A 10 7.85 4.21 5.46
N ASP A 11 8.49 3.06 5.67
CA ASP A 11 8.35 2.25 6.87
C ASP A 11 9.70 1.99 7.54
N THR A 12 9.66 1.51 8.78
CA THR A 12 10.81 0.93 9.48
C THR A 12 10.34 -0.20 10.39
N LEU A 13 11.26 -1.05 10.84
CA LEU A 13 10.97 -2.12 11.78
C LEU A 13 11.20 -1.63 13.21
N GLY A 14 10.17 -1.73 14.04
CA GLY A 14 10.30 -1.62 15.49
C GLY A 14 10.52 -2.98 16.11
N VAL A 15 11.33 -3.04 17.16
CA VAL A 15 11.63 -4.26 17.92
C VAL A 15 11.31 -4.04 19.39
N TRP A 16 10.82 -5.08 20.06
CA TRP A 16 10.53 -5.02 21.49
C TRP A 16 11.80 -4.89 22.32
N VAL A 17 11.92 -3.80 23.07
CA VAL A 17 13.02 -3.48 23.99
C VAL A 17 12.42 -2.89 25.26
N ASP A 18 12.67 -3.52 26.41
CA ASP A 18 12.31 -3.01 27.74
C ASP A 18 10.86 -2.53 27.89
N GLY A 19 9.90 -3.27 27.32
CA GLY A 19 8.47 -2.98 27.47
C GLY A 19 7.89 -2.02 26.43
N ASN A 20 8.67 -1.62 25.42
CA ASN A 20 8.19 -0.81 24.30
C ASN A 20 8.82 -1.24 22.96
N HIS A 21 8.20 -0.87 21.84
CA HIS A 21 8.81 -1.06 20.53
C HIS A 21 9.69 0.14 20.19
N ALA A 22 11.01 -0.04 20.28
CA ALA A 22 11.99 0.94 19.82
C ALA A 22 12.24 0.76 18.32
N PHE A 23 12.43 1.86 17.60
CA PHE A 23 12.79 1.85 16.19
C PHE A 23 13.79 2.97 15.87
N SER A 24 14.56 2.81 14.80
CA SER A 24 15.45 3.84 14.29
C SER A 24 14.84 4.48 13.04
N PRO A 25 14.54 5.80 13.03
CA PRO A 25 14.02 6.47 11.84
C PRO A 25 15.05 6.53 10.70
N LEU A 26 16.32 6.24 10.98
CA LEU A 26 17.38 6.15 9.97
C LEU A 26 17.36 4.81 9.22
N ALA A 27 16.79 3.76 9.82
CA ALA A 27 16.63 2.44 9.20
C ALA A 27 15.32 2.37 8.39
N LYS A 28 14.97 3.45 7.69
CA LYS A 28 13.73 3.55 6.92
C LYS A 28 13.87 2.97 5.53
N VAL A 29 12.80 2.37 5.04
CA VAL A 29 12.67 1.84 3.67
C VAL A 29 11.47 2.50 3.03
N THR A 30 11.65 3.01 1.80
CA THR A 30 10.56 3.57 1.00
C THR A 30 10.23 2.62 -0.14
N ARG A 31 8.95 2.29 -0.29
CA ARG A 31 8.44 1.44 -1.37
C ARG A 31 7.24 2.09 -2.04
N THR A 32 7.12 1.91 -3.35
CA THR A 32 5.97 2.36 -4.14
C THR A 32 5.25 1.15 -4.70
N CYS A 33 3.92 1.15 -4.63
CA CYS A 33 3.06 0.14 -5.21
C CYS A 33 1.90 0.78 -5.97
N TRP A 34 1.46 0.11 -7.02
CA TRP A 34 0.31 0.49 -7.83
C TRP A 34 -0.86 -0.44 -7.53
N TYR A 35 -2.06 0.13 -7.54
CA TYR A 35 -3.27 -0.60 -7.20
C TYR A 35 -4.37 -0.34 -8.23
N ARG A 36 -5.13 -1.38 -8.58
CA ARG A 36 -6.39 -1.29 -9.30
C ARG A 36 -7.52 -1.78 -8.41
N VAL A 37 -8.41 -0.87 -8.03
CA VAL A 37 -9.50 -1.12 -7.06
C VAL A 37 -10.88 -0.82 -7.67
N PRO A 38 -11.96 -1.29 -7.02
CA PRO A 38 -13.32 -0.88 -7.37
C PRO A 38 -13.50 0.64 -7.28
N ARG A 39 -14.29 1.23 -8.19
CA ARG A 39 -14.47 2.69 -8.23
C ARG A 39 -15.16 3.25 -6.98
N ASP A 40 -16.00 2.47 -6.31
CA ASP A 40 -16.69 2.83 -5.06
C ASP A 40 -15.75 2.93 -3.86
N TRP A 41 -14.48 2.52 -3.99
CA TRP A 41 -13.45 2.83 -3.00
C TRP A 41 -13.00 4.28 -3.05
N VAL A 42 -13.35 5.03 -4.10
CA VAL A 42 -12.97 6.44 -4.27
C VAL A 42 -14.19 7.33 -4.13
N VAL A 43 -14.15 8.25 -3.17
CA VAL A 43 -15.18 9.26 -2.91
C VAL A 43 -14.55 10.63 -3.07
N ASP A 44 -15.16 11.48 -3.91
CA ASP A 44 -14.68 12.83 -4.21
C ASP A 44 -13.19 12.91 -4.62
N GLY A 45 -12.73 11.90 -5.37
CA GLY A 45 -11.35 11.83 -5.86
C GLY A 45 -10.32 11.36 -4.83
N THR A 46 -10.76 10.99 -3.63
CA THR A 46 -9.92 10.48 -2.54
C THR A 46 -10.31 9.05 -2.18
N LEU A 47 -9.36 8.30 -1.62
CA LEU A 47 -9.68 6.96 -1.13
C LEU A 47 -10.62 7.05 0.08
N ALA A 48 -11.70 6.26 0.08
CA ALA A 48 -12.67 6.23 1.15
C ALA A 48 -12.01 5.85 2.49
N PRO A 49 -12.50 6.39 3.63
CA PRO A 49 -11.96 6.07 4.95
C PRO A 49 -11.84 4.56 5.20
N GLY A 50 -10.72 4.14 5.81
CA GLY A 50 -10.45 2.74 6.15
C GLY A 50 -10.01 1.85 4.97
N ARG A 51 -10.11 2.30 3.72
CA ARG A 51 -9.59 1.53 2.57
C ARG A 51 -8.07 1.57 2.47
N ARG A 52 -7.43 2.62 3.00
CA ARG A 52 -5.96 2.69 3.07
C ARG A 52 -5.38 1.53 3.85
N ASP A 53 -5.97 1.21 5.01
CA ASP A 53 -5.49 0.09 5.83
C ASP A 53 -5.55 -1.22 5.03
N ARG A 54 -6.56 -1.42 4.18
CA ARG A 54 -6.61 -2.58 3.27
C ARG A 54 -5.49 -2.62 2.23
N LEU A 55 -5.04 -1.46 1.73
CA LEU A 55 -3.88 -1.41 0.82
C LEU A 55 -2.59 -1.74 1.58
N VAL A 56 -2.47 -1.27 2.82
CA VAL A 56 -1.29 -1.48 3.66
C VAL A 56 -1.22 -2.91 4.20
N ASP A 57 -2.36 -3.52 4.54
CA ASP A 57 -2.46 -4.91 4.96
C ASP A 57 -1.95 -5.87 3.88
N GLU A 58 -2.05 -5.52 2.59
CA GLU A 58 -1.44 -6.30 1.52
C GLU A 58 0.09 -6.29 1.59
N LEU A 59 0.69 -5.19 2.05
CA LEU A 59 2.14 -5.04 2.11
C LEU A 59 2.78 -5.73 3.33
N TYR A 60 2.06 -5.77 4.45
CA TYR A 60 2.61 -6.20 5.74
C TYR A 60 1.83 -7.32 6.41
N GLY A 61 0.71 -7.75 5.83
CA GLY A 61 -0.24 -8.69 6.43
C GLY A 61 -1.24 -8.03 7.39
N PRO A 62 -2.42 -8.63 7.60
CA PRO A 62 -3.37 -8.14 8.58
C PRO A 62 -2.76 -8.21 9.99
N GLY A 63 -2.94 -7.15 10.79
CA GLY A 63 -2.41 -7.08 12.16
C GLY A 63 -0.95 -6.60 12.26
N TRP A 64 -0.35 -6.11 11.17
CA TRP A 64 1.01 -5.57 11.16
C TRP A 64 1.27 -4.47 12.21
N ARG A 65 0.21 -3.78 12.68
CA ARG A 65 0.27 -2.76 13.74
C ARG A 65 0.44 -3.36 15.14
N ASP A 66 -0.09 -4.56 15.35
CA ASP A 66 -0.11 -5.25 16.64
C ASP A 66 1.23 -5.95 16.92
N GLY A 67 1.97 -6.26 15.86
CA GLY A 67 3.27 -6.89 15.90
C GLY A 67 3.24 -8.32 15.36
N ASN A 68 4.38 -8.73 14.83
CA ASN A 68 4.66 -10.05 14.32
C ASN A 68 4.97 -11.01 15.49
N PRO A 69 4.82 -12.33 15.31
CA PRO A 69 5.15 -13.33 16.34
C PRO A 69 6.58 -13.28 16.86
N ASP A 70 7.52 -12.69 16.11
CA ASP A 70 8.91 -12.51 16.50
C ASP A 70 9.16 -11.26 17.38
N GLY A 71 8.11 -10.53 17.75
CA GLY A 71 8.21 -9.30 18.55
C GLY A 71 8.64 -8.07 17.77
N SER A 72 8.70 -8.17 16.44
CA SER A 72 8.89 -7.02 15.55
C SER A 72 7.55 -6.42 15.13
N ARG A 73 7.52 -5.16 14.72
CA ARG A 73 6.34 -4.57 14.07
C ARG A 73 6.75 -3.55 13.03
N TYR A 74 5.96 -3.41 11.97
CA TYR A 74 6.17 -2.34 11.01
C TYR A 74 5.65 -1.02 11.59
N VAL A 75 6.44 0.05 11.44
CA VAL A 75 6.08 1.41 11.82
C VAL A 75 6.07 2.26 10.56
N LEU A 76 4.91 2.78 10.19
CA LEU A 76 4.81 3.71 9.07
C LEU A 76 5.26 5.09 9.53
N LEU A 77 6.22 5.65 8.81
CA LEU A 77 6.73 7.00 9.03
C LEU A 77 6.03 8.00 8.10
N GLU A 78 5.75 7.58 6.87
CA GLU A 78 5.09 8.41 5.84
C GLU A 78 4.26 7.53 4.90
N VAL A 79 3.12 8.07 4.47
CA VAL A 79 2.27 7.44 3.45
C VAL A 79 1.81 8.52 2.47
N ASP A 80 2.27 8.43 1.22
CA ASP A 80 1.77 9.24 0.10
C ASP A 80 0.80 8.39 -0.72
N GLU A 81 -0.44 8.85 -0.81
CA GLU A 81 -1.52 8.19 -1.52
C GLU A 81 -2.02 9.10 -2.64
N LYS A 82 -2.08 8.57 -3.86
CA LYS A 82 -2.57 9.30 -5.02
C LYS A 82 -3.56 8.47 -5.82
N VAL A 83 -4.80 8.94 -5.88
CA VAL A 83 -5.78 8.46 -6.87
C VAL A 83 -5.44 9.10 -8.23
N LEU A 84 -5.27 8.27 -9.26
CA LEU A 84 -4.98 8.74 -10.60
C LEU A 84 -6.24 9.31 -11.27
N THR A 85 -6.06 10.43 -11.97
CA THR A 85 -7.05 10.94 -12.92
C THR A 85 -7.13 10.05 -14.16
N GLU A 86 -8.23 10.13 -14.91
CA GLU A 86 -8.36 9.39 -16.18
C GLU A 86 -7.23 9.71 -17.17
N ARG A 87 -6.74 10.96 -17.17
CA ARG A 87 -5.62 11.38 -18.01
C ARG A 87 -4.34 10.63 -17.65
N GLU A 88 -4.03 10.49 -16.37
CA GLU A 88 -2.83 9.79 -15.90
C GLU A 88 -2.95 8.28 -16.07
N VAL A 89 -4.14 7.71 -15.91
CA VAL A 89 -4.40 6.30 -16.23
C VAL A 89 -4.04 5.99 -17.69
N ARG A 90 -4.38 6.89 -18.62
CA ARG A 90 -4.05 6.71 -20.06
C ARG A 90 -2.55 6.65 -20.34
N SER A 91 -1.71 7.32 -19.55
CA SER A 91 -0.25 7.24 -19.70
C SER A 91 0.37 5.99 -19.06
N ARG A 92 -0.44 5.18 -18.35
CA ARG A 92 -0.03 3.90 -17.73
C ARG A 92 1.31 4.00 -16.98
N PRO A 93 1.46 4.92 -16.01
CA PRO A 93 2.75 5.21 -15.35
C PRO A 93 3.34 4.00 -14.63
N TRP A 94 2.52 3.04 -14.23
CA TRP A 94 2.95 1.79 -13.61
C TRP A 94 3.75 0.87 -14.55
N LEU A 95 3.73 1.07 -15.87
CA LEU A 95 4.54 0.28 -16.80
C LEU A 95 6.01 0.71 -16.82
N SER A 96 6.31 1.96 -16.44
CA SER A 96 7.68 2.46 -16.32
C SER A 96 8.27 2.26 -14.93
N ASP A 97 7.42 2.10 -13.91
CA ASP A 97 7.85 1.89 -12.54
C ASP A 97 8.18 0.40 -12.30
N ARG A 98 9.35 0.11 -11.74
CA ARG A 98 9.70 -1.23 -11.22
C ARG A 98 9.05 -1.47 -9.85
N ALA A 99 7.74 -1.30 -9.79
CA ALA A 99 6.92 -1.38 -8.59
C ALA A 99 5.88 -2.50 -8.72
N GLY A 100 5.51 -3.10 -7.58
CA GLY A 100 4.43 -4.09 -7.54
C GLY A 100 3.10 -3.49 -8.01
N PHE A 101 2.32 -4.28 -8.74
CA PHE A 101 1.00 -3.90 -9.23
C PHE A 101 -0.05 -4.87 -8.70
N PHE A 102 -0.97 -4.38 -7.87
CA PHE A 102 -1.96 -5.19 -7.19
C PHE A 102 -3.36 -4.90 -7.72
N VAL A 103 -4.14 -5.96 -7.95
CA VAL A 103 -5.53 -5.86 -8.41
C VAL A 103 -6.45 -6.42 -7.32
N TRP A 104 -7.48 -5.65 -6.97
CA TRP A 104 -8.57 -6.16 -6.14
C TRP A 104 -9.45 -7.12 -6.94
N THR A 105 -9.54 -8.36 -6.49
CA THR A 105 -10.29 -9.43 -7.16
C THR A 105 -11.69 -9.61 -6.57
N ARG A 106 -12.57 -10.32 -7.29
CA ARG A 106 -13.99 -10.50 -6.91
C ARG A 106 -14.19 -11.33 -5.64
N ASP A 107 -13.20 -12.13 -5.27
CA ASP A 107 -13.12 -12.88 -4.01
C ASP A 107 -12.75 -12.00 -2.80
N GLY A 108 -12.49 -10.70 -3.00
CA GLY A 108 -12.24 -9.77 -1.91
C GLY A 108 -10.80 -9.77 -1.39
N ALA A 109 -9.84 -10.04 -2.26
CA ALA A 109 -8.40 -10.00 -1.95
C ALA A 109 -7.63 -9.16 -2.98
N PHE A 110 -6.39 -8.80 -2.66
CA PHE A 110 -5.45 -8.30 -3.65
C PHE A 110 -4.67 -9.46 -4.26
N ARG A 111 -4.29 -9.29 -5.53
CA ARG A 111 -3.34 -10.16 -6.21
C ARG A 111 -2.33 -9.33 -6.97
N GLU A 112 -1.05 -9.62 -6.77
CA GLU A 112 0.00 -9.06 -7.60
C GLU A 112 -0.08 -9.63 -9.02
N VAL A 113 0.07 -8.76 -10.02
CA VAL A 113 0.03 -9.13 -11.44
C VAL A 113 1.10 -8.37 -12.22
N ILE A 114 1.49 -8.93 -13.36
CA ILE A 114 2.36 -8.23 -14.31
C ILE A 114 1.48 -7.31 -15.16
N PRO A 115 1.65 -5.97 -15.08
CA PRO A 115 0.70 -5.03 -15.69
C PRO A 115 0.78 -4.95 -17.22
N ALA A 116 1.74 -5.63 -17.87
CA ALA A 116 1.86 -5.69 -19.33
C ALA A 116 0.65 -6.37 -20.01
N GLU A 117 -0.15 -7.10 -19.24
CA GLU A 117 -1.29 -7.89 -19.71
C GLU A 117 -2.67 -7.25 -19.41
N LEU A 118 -2.69 -6.02 -18.84
CA LEU A 118 -3.92 -5.34 -18.37
C LEU A 118 -4.47 -4.23 -19.27
#